data_AF-A0A655J6P9-F1
#
_entry.id   AF-A0A655J6P9-F1
#
_cell.length_a   1.000
_cell.length_b   1.000
_cell.length_c   1.000
_cell.angle_alpha   90.00
_cell.angle_beta   90.00
_cell.angle_gamma   90.00
#
_symmetry.space_group_name_H-M   'P 1'
#
loop_
_entity.id
_entity.type
_entity.pdbx_description
1 polymer ?
#
loop_
_entity_poly.entity_id
_entity_poly.type
_entity_poly.pdbx_seq_one_letter_code
_entity_poly.pdbx_strand_id
1 'polypeptide(L)'
;MLPTYFEIVERPHALVHGDQGASGRRTSARVVLLDDSGAVLLLCGSDPANPAFRDGAAPKWWFTVGGQVRPGERLAQAAARELAEETGLRVAPADMIGPIWRRDEVFEFNGSLIDSEEFYLVHRTRRFEPAVQGRTELERRYIRDARWCDANDIAQLVAAGERVYPLQLGELLPAANRLVDVALDNGAARDAGVPQPIR
;
A
#
# COMPACT_ATOMS: atom_id res chain seq x y z
N MET A 1 -1.02 14.61 -21.33
CA MET A 1 -1.90 13.45 -21.06
C MET A 1 -2.33 13.53 -19.62
N LEU A 2 -3.63 13.50 -19.35
CA LEU A 2 -4.14 13.39 -17.99
C LEU A 2 -3.84 11.99 -17.46
N PRO A 3 -3.50 11.83 -16.18
CA PRO A 3 -3.28 10.51 -15.63
C PRO A 3 -4.59 9.72 -15.58
N THR A 4 -4.53 8.42 -15.90
CA THR A 4 -5.70 7.52 -15.97
C THR A 4 -5.99 6.84 -14.63
N TYR A 5 -5.77 7.54 -13.51
CA TYR A 5 -5.98 7.02 -12.16
C TYR A 5 -7.03 7.82 -11.40
N PHE A 6 -7.64 7.21 -10.39
CA PHE A 6 -8.68 7.84 -9.54
C PHE A 6 -8.05 8.56 -8.34
N GLU A 7 -8.58 9.74 -7.98
CA GLU A 7 -8.14 10.48 -6.79
C GLU A 7 -8.93 10.07 -5.55
N ILE A 8 -8.21 9.63 -4.50
CA ILE A 8 -8.74 9.38 -3.18
C ILE A 8 -8.69 10.68 -2.39
N VAL A 9 -9.85 11.26 -2.14
CA VAL A 9 -9.98 12.46 -1.29
C VAL A 9 -10.08 12.01 0.17
N GLU A 10 -8.99 12.17 0.91
CA GLU A 10 -8.98 12.11 2.37
C GLU A 10 -8.76 13.51 2.92
N ARG A 11 -9.43 13.84 4.04
CA ARG A 11 -9.19 15.13 4.69
C ARG A 11 -7.96 14.98 5.58
N PRO A 12 -6.99 15.91 5.52
CA PRO A 12 -5.77 15.81 6.29
C PRO A 12 -6.09 15.60 7.77
N HIS A 13 -5.46 14.59 8.38
CA HIS A 13 -5.65 14.30 9.80
C HIS A 13 -4.93 15.27 10.74
N ALA A 14 -4.10 16.16 10.20
CA ALA A 14 -3.41 17.18 10.96
C ALA A 14 -4.33 18.38 11.25
N LEU A 15 -4.65 18.59 12.53
CA LEU A 15 -5.08 19.89 13.03
C LEU A 15 -4.02 20.92 12.65
N VAL A 16 -4.44 21.93 11.89
CA VAL A 16 -3.58 23.01 11.38
C VAL A 16 -2.87 23.71 12.52
N HIS A 17 -1.55 23.54 12.66
CA HIS A 17 -0.67 24.50 13.33
C HIS A 17 0.78 24.45 12.80
N GLY A 18 1.23 25.60 12.27
CA GLY A 18 2.61 26.05 12.43
C GLY A 18 3.60 25.70 11.33
N ASP A 19 3.96 26.72 10.55
CA ASP A 19 5.14 26.81 9.68
C ASP A 19 6.45 26.45 10.43
N GLN A 20 6.95 25.23 10.25
CA GLN A 20 8.27 24.77 10.69
C GLN A 20 8.79 23.70 9.73
N GLY A 21 9.61 24.12 8.76
CA GLY A 21 10.56 23.28 8.02
C GLY A 21 9.99 22.57 6.80
N ALA A 22 10.37 23.03 5.61
CA ALA A 22 10.07 22.39 4.33
C ALA A 22 10.71 20.98 4.25
N SER A 23 10.04 19.97 4.80
CA SER A 23 10.18 18.60 4.32
C SER A 23 9.41 18.56 3.01
N GLY A 24 10.13 18.65 1.88
CA GLY A 24 9.48 18.65 0.56
C GLY A 24 8.54 17.45 0.41
N ARG A 25 7.40 17.69 -0.26
CA ARG A 25 6.41 16.66 -0.58
C ARG A 25 7.08 15.40 -1.10
N ARG A 26 6.88 14.27 -0.41
CA ARG A 26 7.47 12.99 -0.79
C ARG A 26 6.51 12.24 -1.70
N THR A 27 7.04 11.58 -2.72
CA THR A 27 6.28 10.63 -3.53
C THR A 27 6.44 9.23 -2.95
N SER A 28 5.34 8.50 -2.79
CA SER A 28 5.33 7.13 -2.28
C SER A 28 4.61 6.19 -3.24
N ALA A 29 5.11 4.96 -3.36
CA ALA A 29 4.44 3.88 -4.07
C ALA A 29 3.80 2.91 -3.06
N ARG A 30 2.51 2.65 -3.22
CA ARG A 30 1.69 1.82 -2.34
C ARG A 30 1.22 0.59 -3.11
N VAL A 31 1.18 -0.57 -2.46
CA VAL A 31 0.82 -1.85 -3.11
C VAL A 31 -0.49 -2.38 -2.57
N VAL A 32 -1.51 -2.41 -3.43
CA VAL A 32 -2.73 -3.19 -3.22
C VAL A 32 -2.40 -4.63 -3.61
N LEU A 33 -1.81 -5.38 -2.68
CA LEU A 33 -1.43 -6.76 -2.90
C LEU A 33 -2.65 -7.66 -2.66
N LEU A 34 -3.21 -8.21 -3.73
CA LEU A 34 -4.41 -9.03 -3.69
C LEU A 34 -4.06 -10.51 -3.68
N ASP A 35 -4.86 -11.31 -3.00
CA ASP A 35 -4.85 -12.76 -3.16
C ASP A 35 -5.81 -13.24 -4.27
N ASP A 36 -5.86 -14.55 -4.48
CA ASP A 36 -6.76 -15.20 -5.44
C ASP A 36 -8.26 -15.01 -5.12
N SER A 37 -8.60 -14.71 -3.86
CA SER A 37 -9.98 -14.41 -3.43
C SER A 37 -10.33 -12.92 -3.55
N GLY A 38 -9.33 -12.08 -3.82
CA GLY A 38 -9.45 -10.63 -3.87
C GLY A 38 -9.34 -9.91 -2.53
N ALA A 39 -8.91 -10.59 -1.47
CA ALA A 39 -8.54 -9.96 -0.21
C ALA A 39 -7.17 -9.27 -0.33
N VAL A 40 -6.99 -8.15 0.38
CA VAL A 40 -5.75 -7.36 0.34
C VAL A 40 -4.88 -7.64 1.56
N LEU A 41 -3.56 -7.70 1.38
CA LEU A 41 -2.62 -7.73 2.50
C LEU A 41 -2.51 -6.35 3.14
N LEU A 42 -2.81 -6.26 4.43
CA LEU A 42 -2.63 -5.07 5.26
C LEU A 42 -1.61 -5.32 6.35
N LEU A 43 -0.82 -4.28 6.65
CA LEU A 43 0.08 -4.23 7.79
C LEU A 43 -0.60 -3.41 8.90
N CYS A 44 -0.48 -3.86 10.15
CA CYS A 44 -0.98 -3.13 11.31
C CYS A 44 0.18 -2.44 12.03
N GLY A 45 -0.01 -1.18 12.38
CA GLY A 45 0.92 -0.46 13.23
C GLY A 45 0.26 0.48 14.22
N SER A 46 1.09 1.05 15.09
CA SER A 46 0.75 2.07 16.07
C SER A 46 1.90 3.05 16.20
N ASP A 47 1.63 4.30 16.60
CA ASP A 47 2.65 5.35 16.60
C ASP A 47 3.62 5.13 17.77
N PRO A 48 4.92 4.89 17.51
CA PRO A 48 5.91 4.77 18.58
C PRO A 48 6.05 6.03 19.44
N ALA A 49 5.67 7.20 18.92
CA ALA A 49 5.65 8.46 19.66
C ALA A 49 4.43 8.60 20.58
N ASN A 50 3.40 7.77 20.44
CA ASN A 50 2.23 7.82 21.32
C ASN A 50 2.61 7.31 22.73
N PRO A 51 2.30 8.03 23.81
CA PRO A 51 2.61 7.60 25.18
C PRO A 51 2.07 6.20 25.54
N ALA A 52 0.90 5.83 24.99
CA ALA A 52 0.25 4.54 25.22
C ALA A 52 0.88 3.38 24.42
N PHE A 53 1.89 3.64 23.59
CA PHE A 53 2.55 2.62 22.76
C PHE A 53 3.26 1.56 23.58
N ARG A 54 3.88 1.95 24.71
CA ARG A 54 4.61 1.03 25.58
C ARG A 54 3.69 0.02 26.27
N ASP A 55 2.45 0.41 26.52
CA ASP A 55 1.44 -0.41 27.19
C ASP A 55 0.55 -1.17 26.21
N GLY A 56 0.82 -1.07 24.89
CA GLY A 56 0.06 -1.74 23.84
C GLY A 56 -1.34 -1.16 23.60
N ALA A 57 -1.64 -0.01 24.21
CA ALA A 57 -2.95 0.66 24.13
C ALA A 57 -2.97 1.82 23.11
N ALA A 58 -1.87 2.05 22.38
CA ALA A 58 -1.85 3.04 21.30
C ALA A 58 -2.88 2.68 20.20
N PRO A 59 -3.58 3.68 19.63
CA PRO A 59 -4.47 3.45 18.51
C PRO A 59 -3.77 2.71 17.37
N LYS A 60 -4.49 1.74 16.79
CA LYS A 60 -4.01 0.96 15.66
C LYS A 60 -4.50 1.55 14.35
N TRP A 61 -3.66 1.43 13.34
CA TRP A 61 -4.07 1.63 11.96
C TRP A 61 -3.50 0.52 11.07
N TRP A 62 -4.28 0.20 10.06
CA TRP A 62 -3.96 -0.73 9.00
C TRP A 62 -3.65 0.04 7.74
N PHE A 63 -2.64 -0.41 7.01
CA PHE A 63 -2.17 0.28 5.82
C PHE A 63 -1.58 -0.73 4.85
N THR A 64 -1.61 -0.40 3.57
CA THR A 64 -0.99 -1.23 2.53
C THR A 64 0.53 -1.28 2.68
N VAL A 65 1.17 -2.26 2.06
CA VAL A 65 2.61 -2.27 1.83
C VAL A 65 3.03 -1.06 1.00
N GLY A 66 4.24 -0.53 1.21
CA GLY A 66 4.83 0.48 0.34
C GLY A 66 5.52 1.63 1.07
N GLY A 67 6.27 2.43 0.33
CA GLY A 67 7.13 3.47 0.89
C GLY A 67 7.58 4.50 -0.13
N GLN A 68 8.57 5.31 0.27
CA GLN A 68 9.04 6.45 -0.51
C GLN A 68 9.76 5.99 -1.78
N VAL A 69 9.46 6.68 -2.88
CA VAL A 69 10.18 6.52 -4.15
C VAL A 69 11.56 7.16 -4.02
N ARG A 70 12.62 6.38 -4.32
CA ARG A 70 14.00 6.88 -4.27
C ARG A 70 14.34 7.70 -5.52
N PRO A 71 15.35 8.60 -5.47
CA PRO A 71 15.77 9.35 -6.66
C PRO A 71 16.11 8.43 -7.84
N GLY A 72 15.51 8.71 -9.01
CA GLY A 72 15.67 7.91 -10.23
C GLY A 72 14.86 6.61 -10.28
N GLU A 73 14.10 6.28 -9.23
CA GLU A 73 13.27 5.09 -9.16
C GLU A 73 11.89 5.35 -9.78
N ARG A 74 11.39 4.42 -10.62
CA ARG A 74 10.00 4.45 -11.09
C ARG A 74 9.07 3.90 -10.01
N LEU A 75 7.79 4.33 -10.03
CA LEU A 75 6.75 3.87 -9.09
C LEU A 75 6.70 2.34 -8.95
N ALA A 76 6.71 1.61 -10.06
CA ALA A 76 6.68 0.16 -10.04
C ALA A 76 7.95 -0.48 -9.47
N GLN A 77 9.11 0.17 -9.61
CA GLN A 77 10.37 -0.29 -9.00
C GLN A 77 10.32 -0.10 -7.49
N ALA A 78 9.84 1.07 -7.03
CA ALA A 78 9.62 1.34 -5.61
C ALA A 78 8.63 0.34 -5.00
N ALA A 79 7.48 0.14 -5.63
CA ALA A 79 6.47 -0.84 -5.18
C ALA A 79 7.04 -2.27 -5.04
N ALA A 80 7.77 -2.75 -6.05
CA ALA A 80 8.36 -4.09 -6.00
C ALA A 80 9.46 -4.22 -4.94
N ARG A 81 10.26 -3.17 -4.74
CA ARG A 81 11.29 -3.12 -3.70
C ARG A 81 10.65 -3.14 -2.30
N GLU A 82 9.71 -2.24 -2.03
CA GLU A 82 9.04 -2.13 -0.73
C GLU A 82 8.30 -3.44 -0.39
N LEU A 83 7.65 -4.06 -1.38
CA LEU A 83 7.04 -5.37 -1.19
C LEU A 83 8.05 -6.44 -0.75
N ALA A 84 9.23 -6.46 -1.36
CA ALA A 84 10.29 -7.37 -0.95
C ALA A 84 10.87 -7.03 0.44
N GLU A 85 11.06 -5.75 0.75
CA GLU A 85 11.59 -5.27 2.04
C GLU A 85 10.60 -5.58 3.18
N GLU A 86 9.31 -5.26 3.03
CA GLU A 86 8.33 -5.34 4.12
C GLU A 86 7.68 -6.73 4.31
N THR A 87 7.69 -7.56 3.26
CA THR A 87 6.99 -8.86 3.24
C THR A 87 7.84 -10.04 2.79
N GLY A 88 8.99 -9.81 2.16
CA GLY A 88 9.82 -10.85 1.56
C GLY A 88 9.37 -11.33 0.16
N LEU A 89 8.19 -10.92 -0.32
CA LEU A 89 7.71 -11.29 -1.66
C LEU A 89 8.45 -10.50 -2.74
N ARG A 90 9.11 -11.21 -3.66
CA ARG A 90 9.79 -10.62 -4.82
C ARG A 90 8.95 -10.78 -6.07
N VAL A 91 8.70 -9.67 -6.75
CA VAL A 91 7.95 -9.61 -8.01
C VAL A 91 8.71 -8.75 -9.02
N ALA A 92 8.49 -8.94 -10.32
CA ALA A 92 9.08 -8.05 -11.30
C ALA A 92 8.33 -6.71 -11.30
N PRO A 93 9.01 -5.54 -11.41
CA PRO A 93 8.32 -4.26 -11.55
C PRO A 93 7.35 -4.20 -12.74
N ALA A 94 7.59 -5.01 -13.78
CA ALA A 94 6.69 -5.09 -14.94
C ALA A 94 5.34 -5.75 -14.64
N ASP A 95 5.24 -6.51 -13.54
CA ASP A 95 4.01 -7.20 -13.12
C ASP A 95 3.11 -6.30 -12.24
N MET A 96 3.58 -5.09 -11.92
CA MET A 96 2.79 -4.09 -11.19
C MET A 96 1.86 -3.37 -12.15
N ILE A 97 0.56 -3.40 -11.86
CA ILE A 97 -0.45 -2.70 -12.65
C ILE A 97 -0.74 -1.35 -11.99
N GLY A 98 -0.76 -0.28 -12.78
CA GLY A 98 -1.13 1.04 -12.32
C GLY A 98 -0.11 2.14 -12.67
N PRO A 99 -0.14 3.28 -11.95
CA PRO A 99 -0.97 3.52 -10.76
C PRO A 99 -2.48 3.49 -11.05
N ILE A 100 -3.25 2.91 -10.14
CA ILE A 100 -4.72 2.82 -10.21
C ILE A 100 -5.40 3.92 -9.39
N TRP A 101 -4.77 4.35 -8.29
CA TRP A 101 -5.25 5.42 -7.43
C TRP A 101 -4.12 6.37 -7.04
N ARG A 102 -4.51 7.58 -6.64
CA ARG A 102 -3.63 8.60 -6.07
C ARG A 102 -4.25 9.17 -4.80
N ARG A 103 -3.46 9.40 -3.76
CA ARG A 103 -3.87 10.07 -2.52
C ARG A 103 -2.84 11.13 -2.13
N ASP A 104 -3.30 12.29 -1.69
CA ASP A 104 -2.47 13.33 -1.10
C ASP A 104 -2.80 13.44 0.39
N GLU A 105 -1.81 13.24 1.26
CA GLU A 105 -2.03 13.19 2.70
C GLU A 105 -0.92 13.93 3.46
N VAL A 106 -1.33 14.73 4.43
CA VAL A 106 -0.44 15.36 5.41
C VAL A 106 -0.74 14.78 6.79
N PHE A 107 0.24 14.11 7.39
CA PHE A 107 0.08 13.42 8.67
C PHE A 107 1.33 13.51 9.54
N GLU A 108 1.14 13.43 10.86
CA GLU A 108 2.24 13.32 11.80
C GLU A 108 2.55 11.85 12.08
N PHE A 109 3.82 11.47 12.03
CA PHE A 109 4.27 10.13 12.38
C PHE A 109 5.66 10.17 13.01
N ASN A 110 5.82 9.48 14.15
CA ASN A 110 7.09 9.43 14.87
C ASN A 110 7.66 10.84 15.17
N GLY A 111 6.76 11.78 15.52
CA GLY A 111 7.08 13.18 15.84
C GLY A 111 7.49 14.05 14.64
N SER A 112 7.24 13.60 13.42
CA SER A 112 7.54 14.36 12.19
C SER A 112 6.29 14.56 11.35
N LEU A 113 6.09 15.78 10.83
CA LEU A 113 5.05 16.08 9.85
C LEU A 113 5.51 15.59 8.47
N ILE A 114 4.64 14.85 7.80
CA ILE A 114 4.89 14.21 6.51
C ILE A 114 3.83 14.69 5.53
N ASP A 115 4.26 15.33 4.44
CA ASP A 115 3.45 15.60 3.25
C ASP A 115 3.77 14.55 2.18
N SER A 116 2.80 13.67 1.87
CA SER A 116 2.99 12.52 1.00
C SER A 116 1.97 12.50 -0.14
N GLU A 117 2.48 12.45 -1.37
CA GLU A 117 1.75 12.06 -2.58
C GLU A 117 1.93 10.56 -2.78
N GLU A 118 0.85 9.80 -2.70
CA GLU A 118 0.86 8.35 -2.76
C GLU A 118 0.21 7.86 -4.04
N PHE A 119 0.90 6.95 -4.73
CA PHE A 119 0.40 6.26 -5.92
C PHE A 119 0.23 4.78 -5.64
N TYR A 120 -0.97 4.26 -5.89
CA TYR A 120 -1.33 2.87 -5.60
C TYR A 120 -1.16 2.02 -6.86
N LEU A 121 -0.37 0.96 -6.76
CA LEU A 121 -0.22 -0.08 -7.77
C LEU A 121 -0.83 -1.37 -7.23
N VAL A 122 -1.27 -2.25 -8.13
CA VAL A 122 -1.94 -3.50 -7.77
C VAL A 122 -1.18 -4.69 -8.37
N HIS A 123 -1.12 -5.77 -7.61
CA HIS A 123 -0.54 -7.05 -8.01
C HIS A 123 -1.29 -8.18 -7.33
N ARG A 124 -1.43 -9.34 -7.99
CA ARG A 124 -2.07 -10.54 -7.42
C ARG A 124 -1.06 -11.65 -7.18
N THR A 125 -1.19 -12.31 -6.03
CA THR A 125 -0.33 -13.40 -5.60
C THR A 125 -1.13 -14.48 -4.86
N ARG A 126 -0.50 -15.63 -4.57
CA ARG A 126 -1.04 -16.57 -3.59
C ARG A 126 -0.77 -16.04 -2.19
N ARG A 127 -1.65 -16.38 -1.23
CA ARG A 127 -1.42 -16.05 0.18
C ARG A 127 -0.08 -16.60 0.66
N PHE A 128 0.55 -15.83 1.52
CA PHE A 128 1.78 -16.18 2.22
C PHE A 128 1.81 -15.42 3.55
N GLU A 129 2.72 -15.84 4.42
CA GLU A 129 3.00 -15.16 5.69
C GLU A 129 4.13 -14.14 5.49
N PRO A 130 3.90 -12.83 5.71
CA PRO A 130 4.92 -11.81 5.48
C PRO A 130 6.16 -11.99 6.37
N ALA A 131 7.34 -12.04 5.74
CA ALA A 131 8.61 -12.08 6.44
C ALA A 131 9.01 -10.69 6.95
N VAL A 132 9.42 -10.60 8.22
CA VAL A 132 9.81 -9.33 8.87
C VAL A 132 11.28 -8.95 8.70
N GLN A 133 12.07 -9.81 8.06
CA GLN A 133 13.54 -9.73 8.04
C GLN A 133 14.07 -8.56 7.21
N GLY A 134 13.37 -8.17 6.14
CA GLY A 134 13.75 -7.06 5.27
C GLY A 134 13.37 -5.68 5.82
N ARG A 135 12.56 -5.62 6.88
CA ARG A 135 12.07 -4.36 7.45
C ARG A 135 13.20 -3.52 8.02
N THR A 136 13.04 -2.19 7.98
CA THR A 136 13.94 -1.28 8.68
C THR A 136 13.78 -1.41 10.21
N GLU A 137 14.72 -0.84 10.97
CA GLU A 137 14.58 -0.79 12.43
C GLU A 137 13.34 -0.03 12.88
N LEU A 138 12.97 1.03 12.16
CA LEU A 138 11.77 1.80 12.46
C LEU A 138 10.51 0.97 12.19
N GLU A 139 10.41 0.31 11.04
CA GLU A 139 9.30 -0.59 10.70
C GLU A 139 9.13 -1.73 11.70
N ARG A 140 10.23 -2.35 12.15
CA ARG A 140 10.16 -3.37 13.21
C ARG A 140 9.58 -2.84 14.52
N ARG A 141 9.68 -1.53 14.78
CA ARG A 141 9.08 -0.93 15.98
C ARG A 141 7.58 -0.74 15.79
N TYR A 142 7.16 -0.09 14.71
CA TYR A 142 5.76 0.35 14.57
C TYR A 142 4.84 -0.71 13.95
N ILE A 143 5.36 -1.62 13.11
CA ILE A 143 4.56 -2.68 12.47
C ILE A 143 4.50 -3.89 13.39
N ARG A 144 3.30 -4.26 13.81
CA ARG A 144 3.05 -5.31 14.81
C ARG A 144 2.36 -6.53 14.25
N ASP A 145 1.61 -6.38 13.16
CA ASP A 145 0.81 -7.47 12.60
C ASP A 145 0.67 -7.34 11.09
N ALA A 146 0.22 -8.41 10.44
CA ALA A 146 -0.18 -8.43 9.06
C ALA A 146 -1.38 -9.35 8.87
N ARG A 147 -2.35 -8.94 8.03
CA ARG A 147 -3.56 -9.72 7.78
C ARG A 147 -4.03 -9.56 6.34
N TRP A 148 -4.46 -10.66 5.75
CA TRP A 148 -5.25 -10.65 4.52
C TRP A 148 -6.70 -10.31 4.87
N CYS A 149 -7.19 -9.19 4.35
CA CYS A 149 -8.50 -8.64 4.67
C CYS A 149 -9.35 -8.49 3.40
N ASP A 150 -10.55 -9.05 3.40
CA ASP A 150 -11.56 -8.67 2.43
C ASP A 150 -12.29 -7.37 2.85
N ALA A 151 -13.28 -6.94 2.07
CA ALA A 151 -14.04 -5.72 2.37
C ALA A 151 -14.85 -5.82 3.69
N ASN A 152 -15.29 -7.02 4.07
CA ASN A 152 -16.03 -7.26 5.31
C ASN A 152 -15.09 -7.26 6.52
N ASP A 153 -13.89 -7.84 6.39
CA ASP A 153 -12.83 -7.73 7.41
C ASP A 153 -12.48 -6.26 7.66
N ILE A 154 -12.31 -5.46 6.60
CA ILE A 154 -12.05 -4.02 6.70
C ILE A 154 -13.20 -3.31 7.45
N ALA A 155 -14.45 -3.61 7.12
CA ALA A 155 -15.61 -3.04 7.81
C ALA A 155 -15.63 -3.40 9.31
N GLN A 156 -15.24 -4.62 9.68
CA GLN A 156 -15.13 -5.03 11.08
C GLN A 156 -14.02 -4.29 11.83
N LEU A 157 -12.85 -4.11 11.21
CA LEU A 157 -11.77 -3.32 11.81
C LEU A 157 -12.21 -1.88 12.09
N VAL A 158 -12.88 -1.26 11.11
CA VAL A 158 -13.43 0.10 11.27
C VAL A 158 -14.50 0.16 12.36
N ALA A 159 -15.40 -0.83 12.42
CA ALA A 159 -16.42 -0.91 13.47
C ALA A 159 -15.82 -1.10 14.88
N ALA A 160 -14.64 -1.73 14.98
CA ALA A 160 -13.88 -1.87 16.22
C ALA A 160 -13.11 -0.59 16.61
N GLY A 161 -13.22 0.49 15.82
CA GLY A 161 -12.53 1.76 16.07
C GLY A 161 -11.07 1.79 15.58
N GLU A 162 -10.64 0.76 14.85
CA GLU A 162 -9.33 0.76 14.20
C GLU A 162 -9.42 1.48 12.85
N ARG A 163 -8.32 2.13 12.44
CA ARG A 163 -8.28 2.88 11.19
C ARG A 163 -7.75 2.01 10.07
N VAL A 164 -8.30 2.11 8.86
CA VAL A 164 -7.77 1.42 7.67
C VAL A 164 -7.50 2.45 6.60
N TYR A 165 -6.29 2.42 6.02
CA TYR A 165 -5.85 3.37 5.01
C TYR A 165 -5.55 2.69 3.67
N PRO A 166 -5.99 3.28 2.53
CA PRO A 166 -6.87 4.46 2.47
C PRO A 166 -8.26 4.20 3.08
N LEU A 167 -8.96 5.24 3.55
CA LEU A 167 -10.23 5.11 4.29
C LEU A 167 -11.31 4.43 3.43
N GLN A 168 -11.25 4.64 2.11
CA GLN A 168 -12.15 4.07 1.12
C GLN A 168 -11.69 2.67 0.65
N LEU A 169 -10.62 2.09 1.21
CA LEU A 169 -10.02 0.87 0.68
C LEU A 169 -11.03 -0.27 0.50
N GLY A 170 -11.87 -0.51 1.52
CA GLY A 170 -12.88 -1.57 1.45
C GLY A 170 -13.87 -1.41 0.30
N GLU A 171 -14.27 -0.17 0.00
CA GLU A 171 -15.17 0.16 -1.12
C GLU A 171 -14.48 0.03 -2.49
N LEU A 172 -13.16 0.24 -2.52
CA LEU A 172 -12.37 0.26 -3.74
C LEU A 172 -11.82 -1.13 -4.14
N LEU A 173 -11.77 -2.11 -3.23
CA LEU A 173 -11.28 -3.47 -3.51
C LEU A 173 -11.97 -4.16 -4.69
N PRO A 174 -13.30 -4.09 -4.87
CA PRO A 174 -13.94 -4.70 -6.04
C PRO A 174 -13.45 -4.13 -7.37
N ALA A 175 -13.11 -2.83 -7.42
CA ALA A 175 -12.58 -2.20 -8.61
C ALA A 175 -11.13 -2.62 -8.88
N ALA A 176 -10.28 -2.68 -7.84
CA ALA A 176 -8.91 -3.18 -7.96
C ALA A 176 -8.86 -4.63 -8.47
N ASN A 177 -9.74 -5.49 -7.96
CA ASN A 177 -9.83 -6.88 -8.41
C ASN A 177 -10.14 -6.99 -9.90
N ARG A 178 -11.17 -6.29 -10.38
CA ARG A 178 -11.52 -6.28 -11.81
C ARG A 178 -10.39 -5.80 -12.70
N LEU A 179 -9.61 -4.80 -12.26
CA LEU A 179 -8.47 -4.29 -13.03
C LEU A 179 -7.38 -5.36 -13.20
N VAL A 180 -7.10 -6.12 -12.14
CA VAL A 180 -6.12 -7.21 -12.23
C VAL A 180 -6.62 -8.36 -13.09
N ASP A 181 -7.88 -8.76 -12.93
CA ASP A 181 -8.49 -9.83 -13.74
C ASP A 181 -8.36 -9.51 -15.24
N VAL A 182 -8.73 -8.30 -15.63
CA VAL A 182 -8.62 -7.83 -17.03
C VAL A 182 -7.15 -7.80 -17.50
N ALA A 183 -6.22 -7.40 -16.65
CA ALA A 183 -4.81 -7.36 -17.03
C ALA A 183 -4.21 -8.76 -17.22
N LEU A 184 -4.58 -9.73 -16.37
CA LEU A 184 -4.15 -11.12 -16.47
C LEU A 184 -4.73 -11.79 -17.73
N ASP A 185 -6.01 -11.56 -18.02
CA ASP A 185 -6.66 -12.08 -19.23
C ASP A 185 -5.99 -11.54 -20.51
N ASN A 186 -5.68 -10.23 -20.52
CA ASN A 186 -4.97 -9.59 -21.64
C ASN A 186 -3.52 -10.09 -21.79
N GLY A 187 -2.84 -10.39 -20.68
CA GLY A 187 -1.51 -11.00 -20.68
C GLY A 187 -1.53 -12.41 -21.27
N ALA A 188 -2.47 -13.25 -20.81
CA ALA A 188 -2.65 -14.60 -21.31
C ALA A 188 -2.98 -14.64 -22.82
N ALA A 189 -3.82 -13.72 -23.30
CA ALA A 189 -4.13 -13.59 -24.72
C ALA A 189 -2.92 -13.20 -25.57
N ARG A 190 -1.99 -12.37 -25.04
CA ARG A 190 -0.75 -11.98 -25.73
C ARG A 190 0.24 -13.14 -25.80
N ASP A 191 0.38 -13.91 -24.73
CA ASP A 191 1.29 -15.07 -24.70
C ASP A 191 0.79 -16.21 -25.60
N ALA A 192 -0.53 -16.40 -25.72
CA ALA A 192 -1.12 -17.35 -26.66
C ALA A 192 -0.95 -16.98 -28.14
N GLY A 193 -0.63 -15.71 -28.44
CA GLY A 193 -0.45 -15.18 -29.79
C GLY A 193 0.98 -15.27 -30.33
N VAL A 194 1.96 -15.75 -29.56
CA VAL A 194 3.35 -15.93 -30.02
C VAL A 194 3.45 -17.28 -30.76
N PRO A 195 3.66 -17.30 -32.09
CA PRO A 195 3.87 -18.55 -32.80
C PRO A 195 5.15 -19.21 -32.30
N GLN A 196 5.04 -20.44 -31.80
CA GLN A 196 6.20 -21.27 -31.50
C GLN A 196 7.01 -21.46 -32.80
N PRO A 197 8.33 -21.25 -32.81
CA PRO A 197 9.14 -21.54 -33.98
C PRO A 197 9.04 -23.05 -34.25
N ILE A 198 8.50 -23.39 -35.42
CA ILE A 198 8.45 -24.77 -35.92
C ILE A 198 9.91 -25.22 -36.05
N ARG A 199 10.28 -26.26 -35.29
CA ARG A 199 11.55 -26.99 -35.46
C ARG A 199 11.45 -27.97 -36.62
#